data_AF-A0ABD0L397-F1
#
_entry.id   AF-A0ABD0L397-F1
#
_cell.length_a   1.000
_cell.length_b   1.000
_cell.length_c   1.000
_cell.angle_alpha   90.00
_cell.angle_beta   90.00
_cell.angle_gamma   90.00
#
_symmetry.space_group_name_H-M   'P 1'
#
loop_
_entity.id
_entity.type
_entity.pdbx_description
1 polymer ?
#
loop_
_entity_poly.entity_id
_entity_poly.type
_entity_poly.pdbx_seq_one_letter_code
_entity_poly.pdbx_strand_id
1 'polypeptide(L)'
;KDHVGQETSATKTWPENWKFLTTKYDDLVKDEFPDRERAKSRREKVEKEVNSLIAVPPATPIEKYIKVLPSPRPFPQTTSRQIGWRSTERSLALEKYGKYAKPKGGLVRQLNWPQEAVQ
;
A
#
# COMPACT_ATOMS: atom_id res chain seq x y z
N LYS A 1 37.39 -40.90 -43.59
CA LYS A 1 38.34 -39.80 -43.88
C LYS A 1 37.65 -38.55 -44.46
N ASP A 2 36.54 -38.71 -45.20
CA ASP A 2 35.77 -37.57 -45.76
C ASP A 2 35.12 -36.64 -44.73
N HIS A 3 34.73 -37.14 -43.56
CA HIS A 3 34.13 -36.31 -42.50
C HIS A 3 35.04 -35.16 -42.07
N VAL A 4 36.37 -35.41 -42.03
CA VAL A 4 37.35 -34.37 -41.68
C VAL A 4 37.34 -33.27 -42.72
N GLY A 5 37.31 -33.59 -44.02
CA GLY A 5 37.24 -32.60 -45.09
C GLY A 5 35.94 -31.79 -45.09
N GLN A 6 34.81 -32.43 -44.76
CA GLN A 6 33.53 -31.75 -44.60
C GLN A 6 33.53 -30.80 -43.39
N GLU A 7 34.11 -31.21 -42.27
CA GLU A 7 34.28 -30.36 -41.08
C GLU A 7 35.16 -29.14 -41.38
N THR A 8 36.27 -29.31 -42.12
CA THR A 8 37.13 -28.18 -42.49
C THR A 8 36.42 -27.21 -43.42
N SER A 9 35.65 -27.72 -44.39
CA SER A 9 34.84 -26.89 -45.30
C SER A 9 33.73 -26.17 -44.55
N ALA A 10 32.98 -26.88 -43.69
CA ALA A 10 31.94 -26.30 -42.86
C ALA A 10 32.50 -25.19 -41.98
N THR A 11 33.66 -25.41 -41.33
CA THR A 11 34.32 -24.39 -40.51
C THR A 11 34.69 -23.14 -41.30
N LYS A 12 35.10 -23.29 -42.57
CA LYS A 12 35.45 -22.15 -43.44
C LYS A 12 34.22 -21.37 -43.91
N THR A 13 33.13 -22.05 -44.23
CA THR A 13 31.89 -21.40 -44.71
C THR A 13 30.99 -20.94 -43.56
N TRP A 14 31.23 -21.42 -42.33
CA TRP A 14 30.41 -21.10 -41.17
C TRP A 14 30.33 -19.60 -40.87
N PRO A 15 31.43 -18.83 -40.84
CA PRO A 15 31.37 -17.39 -40.58
C PRO A 15 30.57 -16.64 -41.64
N GLU A 16 30.62 -17.06 -42.90
CA GLU A 16 29.89 -16.39 -43.98
C GLU A 16 28.37 -16.59 -43.85
N ASN A 17 27.95 -17.83 -43.60
CA ASN A 17 26.54 -18.20 -43.49
C ASN A 17 25.93 -17.84 -42.12
N TRP A 18 26.72 -17.86 -41.06
CA TRP A 18 26.26 -17.77 -39.67
C TRP A 18 26.84 -16.59 -38.89
N LYS A 19 27.55 -15.65 -39.53
CA LYS A 19 28.02 -14.41 -38.87
C LYS A 19 26.91 -13.66 -38.13
N PHE A 20 25.66 -13.78 -38.56
CA PHE A 20 24.55 -13.11 -37.90
C PHE A 20 24.30 -13.63 -36.47
N LEU A 21 24.70 -14.86 -36.15
CA LEU A 21 24.59 -15.42 -34.79
C LEU A 21 25.57 -14.78 -33.81
N THR A 22 26.65 -14.17 -34.29
CA THR A 22 27.63 -13.48 -33.44
C THR A 22 27.37 -11.98 -33.34
N THR A 23 26.55 -11.42 -34.23
CA THR A 23 26.14 -10.02 -34.19
C THR A 23 25.01 -9.77 -33.20
N LYS A 24 24.91 -8.54 -32.68
CA LYS A 24 23.80 -8.15 -31.81
C LYS A 24 22.52 -8.04 -32.61
N TYR A 25 21.41 -8.47 -32.01
CA TYR A 25 20.07 -8.33 -32.59
C TYR A 25 19.80 -6.89 -33.03
N ASP A 26 20.19 -5.90 -32.22
CA ASP A 26 19.97 -4.50 -32.55
C ASP A 26 20.65 -4.08 -33.86
N ASP A 27 21.81 -4.64 -34.19
CA ASP A 27 22.52 -4.34 -35.44
C ASP A 27 21.85 -4.99 -36.66
N LEU A 28 21.25 -6.18 -36.49
CA LEU A 28 20.57 -6.91 -37.57
C LEU A 28 19.29 -6.23 -38.04
N VAL A 29 18.61 -5.53 -37.14
CA VAL A 29 17.25 -5.00 -37.40
C VAL A 29 17.24 -3.46 -37.49
N LYS A 30 18.41 -2.84 -37.60
CA LYS A 30 18.55 -1.38 -37.78
C LYS A 30 17.84 -0.87 -39.03
N ASP A 31 17.95 -1.61 -40.13
CA ASP A 31 17.43 -1.18 -41.43
C ASP A 31 15.91 -1.35 -41.52
N GLU A 32 15.35 -2.38 -40.86
CA GLU A 32 13.90 -2.61 -40.78
C GLU A 32 13.21 -1.62 -39.82
N PHE A 33 13.91 -1.19 -38.75
CA PHE A 33 13.37 -0.27 -37.75
C PHE A 33 14.28 0.94 -37.50
N PRO A 34 14.38 1.89 -38.44
CA PRO A 34 15.31 3.01 -38.37
C PRO A 34 15.04 3.98 -37.21
N ASP A 35 13.77 4.11 -36.78
CA ASP A 35 13.37 5.01 -35.68
C ASP A 35 13.29 4.33 -34.30
N ARG A 36 13.83 3.12 -34.14
CA ARG A 36 13.72 2.32 -32.90
C ARG A 36 14.31 3.02 -31.66
N GLU A 37 15.46 3.68 -31.80
CA GLU A 37 16.09 4.42 -30.70
C GLU A 37 15.26 5.64 -30.26
N ARG A 38 14.59 6.31 -31.21
CA ARG A 38 13.65 7.39 -30.90
C ARG A 38 12.41 6.86 -30.18
N ALA A 39 11.89 5.71 -30.61
CA ALA A 39 10.77 5.05 -29.93
C ALA A 39 11.15 4.60 -28.50
N LYS A 40 12.36 4.06 -28.31
CA LYS A 40 12.87 3.63 -27.01
C LYS A 40 13.02 4.81 -26.04
N SER A 41 13.68 5.88 -26.47
CA SER A 41 13.84 7.10 -25.65
C SER A 41 12.49 7.75 -25.32
N ARG A 42 11.51 7.72 -26.24
CA ARG A 42 10.14 8.17 -25.94
C ARG A 42 9.47 7.31 -24.87
N ARG A 43 9.58 5.98 -24.96
CA ARG A 43 9.03 5.05 -23.95
C ARG A 43 9.64 5.28 -22.58
N GLU A 44 10.96 5.44 -22.51
CA GLU A 44 11.67 5.72 -21.25
C GLU A 44 11.23 7.04 -20.59
N LYS A 45 10.94 8.08 -21.39
CA LYS A 45 10.38 9.35 -20.87
C LYS A 45 8.99 9.14 -20.28
N VAL A 46 8.10 8.48 -21.02
CA VAL A 46 6.73 8.18 -20.57
C VAL A 46 6.76 7.34 -19.30
N GLU A 47 7.62 6.34 -19.22
CA GLU A 47 7.75 5.48 -18.04
C GLU A 47 8.21 6.26 -16.80
N LYS A 48 9.14 7.20 -16.96
CA LYS A 48 9.56 8.10 -15.87
C LYS A 48 8.44 9.02 -15.42
N GLU A 49 7.66 9.58 -16.34
CA GLU A 49 6.50 10.43 -16.04
C GLU A 49 5.39 9.63 -15.34
N VAL A 50 5.12 8.41 -15.78
CA VAL A 50 4.13 7.53 -15.15
C VAL A 50 4.58 7.13 -13.74
N ASN A 51 5.85 6.78 -13.57
CA ASN A 51 6.38 6.43 -12.25
C ASN A 51 6.31 7.59 -11.25
N SER A 52 6.51 8.84 -11.69
CA SER A 52 6.38 10.00 -10.80
C SER A 52 4.92 10.28 -10.40
N LEU A 53 3.95 9.99 -11.27
CA LEU A 53 2.52 10.12 -10.98
C LEU A 53 2.00 9.02 -10.04
N ILE A 54 2.59 7.82 -10.11
CA ILE A 54 2.20 6.66 -9.28
C ILE A 54 2.93 6.65 -7.93
N ALA A 55 4.12 7.24 -7.84
CA ALA A 55 4.91 7.26 -6.62
C ALA A 55 4.14 7.94 -5.46
N VAL A 56 3.71 7.12 -4.50
CA VAL A 56 3.09 7.61 -3.26
C VAL A 56 4.19 8.25 -2.40
N PRO A 57 3.98 9.46 -1.85
CA PRO A 57 4.93 10.06 -0.94
C PRO A 57 5.18 9.14 0.26
N PRO A 58 6.39 9.13 0.84
CA PRO A 58 6.68 8.29 2.00
C PRO A 58 5.69 8.60 3.11
N ALA A 59 5.13 7.54 3.71
CA ALA A 59 4.21 7.69 4.83
C ALA A 59 4.88 8.52 5.91
N THR A 60 4.26 9.64 6.27
CA THR A 60 4.75 10.47 7.37
C THR A 60 4.79 9.62 8.65
N PRO A 61 5.88 9.67 9.43
CA PRO A 61 5.96 8.90 10.67
C PRO A 61 4.77 9.20 11.57
N ILE A 62 4.09 8.15 12.01
CA ILE A 62 2.89 8.24 12.88
C ILE A 62 3.19 9.09 14.13
N GLU A 63 4.42 9.03 14.62
CA GLU A 63 4.91 9.80 15.77
C GLU A 63 4.77 11.33 15.63
N LYS A 64 4.76 11.86 14.41
CA LYS A 64 4.55 13.31 14.18
C LYS A 64 3.14 13.75 14.59
N TYR A 65 2.15 12.88 14.44
CA TYR A 65 0.74 13.20 14.66
C TYR A 65 0.15 12.55 15.91
N ILE A 66 0.64 11.37 16.30
CA ILE A 66 0.19 10.66 17.50
C ILE A 66 1.21 10.86 18.62
N LYS A 67 0.94 11.82 19.49
CA LYS A 67 1.72 12.03 20.72
C LYS A 67 1.04 11.30 21.87
N VAL A 68 1.62 10.17 22.30
CA VAL A 68 1.16 9.47 23.51
C VAL A 68 1.67 10.23 24.74
N LEU A 69 0.78 10.99 25.37
CA LEU A 69 1.10 11.68 26.61
C LEU A 69 1.17 10.67 27.78
N PRO A 70 1.99 10.97 28.81
CA PRO A 70 2.05 10.13 30.01
C PRO A 70 0.68 10.02 30.66
N SER A 71 0.42 8.87 31.31
CA SER A 71 -0.84 8.66 32.02
C SER A 71 -1.05 9.68 33.15
N PRO A 72 -2.31 10.10 33.42
CA PRO A 72 -2.62 10.98 34.54
C PRO A 72 -2.21 10.31 35.86
N ARG A 73 -1.48 11.06 36.69
CA ARG A 73 -1.03 10.63 38.03
C ARG A 73 -2.07 11.05 39.08
N PRO A 74 -2.28 10.26 40.15
CA PRO A 74 -1.49 9.10 40.57
C PRO A 74 -1.91 7.79 39.90
N PHE A 75 -0.92 7.00 39.45
CA PHE A 75 -1.16 5.65 39.00
C PHE A 75 -1.37 4.72 40.22
N PRO A 76 -2.38 3.83 40.21
CA PRO A 76 -2.64 2.92 41.32
C PRO A 76 -1.46 1.98 41.58
N GLN A 77 -1.03 1.92 42.84
CA GLN A 77 0.11 1.10 43.29
C GLN A 77 -0.19 -0.40 43.37
N THR A 78 -1.46 -0.78 43.45
CA THR A 78 -1.88 -2.18 43.59
C THR A 78 -2.81 -2.59 42.45
N THR A 79 -2.76 -3.86 42.07
CA THR A 79 -3.60 -4.43 40.99
C THR A 79 -5.08 -4.28 41.28
N SER A 80 -5.51 -4.46 42.53
CA SER A 80 -6.91 -4.25 42.92
C SER A 80 -7.36 -2.80 42.71
N ARG A 81 -6.45 -1.83 42.93
CA ARG A 81 -6.72 -0.41 42.68
C ARG A 81 -6.66 -0.02 41.20
N GLN A 82 -6.12 -0.88 40.33
CA GLN A 82 -6.20 -0.68 38.87
C GLN A 82 -7.60 -1.00 38.32
N ILE A 83 -8.43 -1.72 39.06
CA ILE A 83 -9.78 -2.02 38.61
C ILE A 83 -10.63 -0.75 38.79
N GLY A 84 -11.15 -0.20 37.69
CA GLY A 84 -12.08 0.93 37.72
C GLY A 84 -11.49 2.31 38.04
N TRP A 85 -10.17 2.45 38.23
CA TRP A 85 -9.54 3.74 38.61
C TRP A 85 -9.81 4.91 37.64
N ARG A 86 -9.96 4.60 36.35
CA ARG A 86 -10.32 5.59 35.31
C ARG A 86 -11.83 5.76 35.15
N SER A 87 -12.62 4.77 35.58
CA SER A 87 -14.08 4.81 35.48
C SER A 87 -14.67 5.87 36.44
N THR A 88 -13.97 6.16 37.55
CA THR A 88 -14.36 7.23 38.47
C THR A 88 -14.08 8.64 37.93
N GLU A 89 -13.24 8.80 36.90
CA GLU A 89 -12.87 10.10 36.38
C GLU A 89 -13.90 10.59 35.34
N ARG A 90 -14.66 11.64 35.70
CA ARG A 90 -15.73 12.17 34.84
C ARG A 90 -15.23 12.69 33.49
N SER A 91 -13.99 13.19 33.44
CA SER A 91 -13.32 13.69 32.22
C SER A 91 -13.13 12.59 31.18
N LEU A 92 -12.92 11.34 31.61
CA LEU A 92 -12.67 10.20 30.73
C LEU A 92 -13.97 9.58 30.20
N ALA A 93 -15.12 9.87 30.84
CA ALA A 93 -16.45 9.48 30.41
C ALA A 93 -16.58 8.00 29.96
N LEU A 94 -15.84 7.08 30.61
CA LEU A 94 -15.78 5.67 30.22
C LEU A 94 -17.13 4.94 30.44
N GLU A 95 -17.95 5.43 31.36
CA GLU A 95 -19.28 4.90 31.66
C GLU A 95 -20.36 5.58 30.82
N LYS A 96 -20.37 5.31 29.50
CA LYS A 96 -21.33 5.91 28.54
C LYS A 96 -22.80 5.65 28.89
N TYR A 97 -23.07 4.52 29.53
CA TYR A 97 -24.43 4.07 29.91
C TYR A 97 -24.58 3.81 31.41
N GLY A 98 -23.61 4.26 32.21
CA GLY A 98 -23.62 4.03 33.66
C GLY A 98 -24.66 4.88 34.40
N LYS A 99 -24.44 5.08 35.70
CA LYS A 99 -25.34 5.80 36.63
C LYS A 99 -25.78 7.21 36.20
N TYR A 100 -25.10 7.80 35.22
CA TYR A 100 -25.39 9.14 34.69
C TYR A 100 -26.33 9.15 33.48
N ALA A 101 -26.67 8.00 32.92
CA ALA A 101 -27.64 7.90 31.84
C ALA A 101 -29.04 8.23 32.38
N LYS A 102 -29.59 9.39 31.99
CA LYS A 102 -30.97 9.73 32.31
C LYS A 102 -31.90 8.69 31.68
N PRO A 103 -32.86 8.12 32.43
CA PRO A 103 -33.85 7.23 31.82
C PRO A 103 -34.58 8.02 30.73
N LYS A 104 -34.67 7.46 29.53
CA LYS A 104 -35.29 8.12 28.37
C LYS A 104 -36.81 8.28 28.50
N GLY A 105 -37.39 8.02 29.67
CA GLY A 105 -38.84 7.94 29.90
C GLY A 105 -39.45 6.70 29.24
N GLY A 106 -40.72 6.41 29.57
CA GLY A 106 -41.49 5.34 28.90
C GLY A 106 -41.83 5.70 27.45
N LEU A 107 -42.10 4.68 26.63
CA LEU A 107 -42.42 4.83 25.20
C LEU A 107 -43.55 5.83 24.92
N VAL A 108 -44.58 5.85 25.76
CA VAL A 108 -45.72 6.78 25.68
C VAL A 108 -45.25 8.24 25.66
N ARG A 109 -44.31 8.60 26.54
CA ARG A 109 -43.75 9.95 26.63
C ARG A 109 -42.78 10.26 25.49
N GLN A 110 -42.08 9.26 24.96
CA GLN A 110 -41.18 9.44 23.83
C GLN A 110 -41.93 9.68 22.52
N LEU A 111 -43.08 9.00 22.35
CA LEU A 111 -43.89 9.06 21.15
C LEU A 111 -45.02 10.09 21.22
N ASN A 112 -45.12 10.85 22.33
CA ASN A 112 -46.21 11.78 22.63
C ASN A 112 -47.60 11.14 22.42
N TRP A 113 -47.76 9.89 22.84
CA TRP A 113 -49.03 9.18 22.67
C TRP A 113 -50.07 9.67 23.68
N PRO A 114 -51.35 9.80 23.27
CA PRO A 114 -52.43 10.11 24.18
C PRO A 114 -52.58 8.97 25.20
N GLN A 115 -52.91 9.33 26.44
CA GLN A 115 -53.02 8.37 27.54
C GLN A 115 -54.13 7.33 27.30
N GLU A 116 -55.11 7.69 26.47
CA GLU A 116 -56.22 6.85 26.00
C GLU A 116 -55.76 5.63 25.18
N ALA A 117 -54.57 5.67 24.57
CA ALA A 117 -54.05 4.56 23.75
C ALA A 117 -53.40 3.43 24.55
N VAL A 118 -53.24 3.59 25.86
CA VAL A 118 -52.56 2.64 26.76
C VAL A 118 -53.57 1.91 27.66
N GLN A 119 -54.87 2.20 27.48
CA GLN A 119 -55.95 1.69 28.30
C GLN A 119 -56.73 0.57 27.59
#